data_AF-A0A8V0ZJ33-F1
#
_entry.id   AF-A0A8V0ZJ33-F1
#
_cell.length_a   1.000
_cell.length_b   1.000
_cell.length_c   1.000
_cell.angle_alpha   90.00
_cell.angle_beta   90.00
_cell.angle_gamma   90.00
#
_symmetry.space_group_name_H-M   'P 1'
#
loop_
_entity.id
_entity.type
_entity.pdbx_description
1 polymer ?
#
loop_
_entity_poly.entity_id
_entity_poly.type
_entity_poly.pdbx_seq_one_letter_code
_entity_poly.pdbx_strand_id
1 'polypeptide(L)'
;MKVAVAGCCHGALDKMYETLELLQRRHNVRPDLLLCCGDFQAVRNEADLRCMAVPAKYRHMQTFYRYYSGEKKAPVLTVFIGGNHEASNHLQELPYGGWVAPNIYYLGHFECPPYNQQTIRSAYHVRNIEVFKLKQLKHPMDIFMSHDWPQSIYHYGNKKQLLKMKSFFRQEVESNTLGSPAASELLQHLKPNYWFSAHLHVKFAAFMQHETKSKEELPKATKFLALDKCLPHRDFLQIIDIEHDPTAGDSLEYDAEWIAVLKATNSLINVTQSSWSVPENNGLHAKWDYSATEEAIKEVLEELNHNLKIPCNFTLTTTCYDPSKPQKNMEPVHTINPQTTEFCAQFGLTDINDRIQQVKEEGSVRGEYEEEEEEMDSSGSAEEPSEYNTDNSGLSSINPDEIMLDDEGGDEDLSTCSVDPSPDHPPEFSASFSDIRIMPDSMAVSSDDAMDSTNEELEKSGVNKQVEEKSLNERPLKRVGGSENGNSGIKIKRRNQAIYAAEDEDEAK
;
A
#
# COMPACT_ATOMS: atom_id res chain seq x y z
N MET A 1 12.89 7.61 -21.70
CA MET A 1 11.44 7.43 -21.61
C MET A 1 10.89 8.47 -20.65
N LYS A 2 9.78 9.12 -21.00
CA LYS A 2 9.10 10.08 -20.12
C LYS A 2 8.05 9.36 -19.30
N VAL A 3 8.28 9.25 -18.00
CA VAL A 3 7.36 8.59 -17.07
C VAL A 3 6.64 9.65 -16.25
N ALA A 4 5.31 9.67 -16.33
CA ALA A 4 4.48 10.42 -15.41
C ALA A 4 4.27 9.58 -14.15
N VAL A 5 4.50 10.17 -12.98
CA VAL A 5 4.25 9.56 -11.67
C VAL A 5 3.14 10.36 -11.00
N ALA A 6 2.13 9.67 -10.48
CA ALA A 6 1.01 10.23 -9.76
C ALA A 6 0.93 9.68 -8.32
N GLY A 7 0.55 10.54 -7.37
CA GLY A 7 0.24 10.16 -6.00
C GLY A 7 -1.13 9.45 -5.89
N CYS A 8 -1.94 9.82 -4.89
CA CYS A 8 -3.26 9.21 -4.69
C CYS A 8 -4.27 9.72 -5.74
N CYS A 9 -4.93 8.80 -6.46
CA CYS A 9 -5.91 9.13 -7.49
C CYS A 9 -7.31 9.45 -6.92
N HIS A 10 -7.77 8.67 -5.93
CA HIS A 10 -9.13 8.67 -5.41
C HIS A 10 -10.22 8.63 -6.49
N GLY A 11 -9.99 7.86 -7.56
CA GLY A 11 -10.92 7.70 -8.68
C GLY A 11 -11.01 8.91 -9.63
N ALA A 12 -10.18 9.93 -9.46
CA ALA A 12 -10.14 11.13 -10.30
C ALA A 12 -9.41 10.92 -11.65
N LEU A 13 -9.59 9.77 -12.29
CA LEU A 13 -8.91 9.39 -13.55
C LEU A 13 -9.08 10.43 -14.65
N ASP A 14 -10.31 10.92 -14.85
CA ASP A 14 -10.61 11.95 -15.86
C ASP A 14 -9.71 13.18 -15.68
N LYS A 15 -9.59 13.70 -14.45
CA LYS A 15 -8.75 14.85 -14.13
C LYS A 15 -7.27 14.58 -14.35
N MET A 16 -6.80 13.38 -14.00
CA MET A 16 -5.40 12.98 -14.24
C MET A 16 -5.09 12.99 -15.74
N TYR A 17 -5.93 12.35 -16.56
CA TYR A 17 -5.71 12.29 -18.00
C TYR A 17 -5.87 13.64 -18.69
N GLU A 18 -6.85 14.46 -18.30
CA GLU A 18 -7.01 15.84 -18.78
C GLU A 18 -5.76 16.68 -18.47
N THR A 19 -5.15 16.48 -17.30
CA THR A 19 -3.90 17.15 -16.91
C THR A 19 -2.74 16.74 -17.83
N LEU A 20 -2.62 15.45 -18.14
CA LEU A 20 -1.59 14.96 -19.07
C LEU A 20 -1.78 15.52 -20.48
N GLU A 21 -3.02 15.57 -20.98
CA GLU A 21 -3.31 16.19 -22.26
C GLU A 21 -3.01 17.69 -22.29
N LEU A 22 -3.27 18.39 -21.18
CA LEU A 22 -2.94 19.80 -21.04
C LEU A 22 -1.43 20.03 -21.09
N LEU A 23 -0.66 19.18 -20.40
CA LEU A 23 0.82 19.22 -20.44
C LEU A 23 1.34 18.96 -21.85
N GLN A 24 0.75 18.01 -22.57
CA GLN A 24 1.08 17.76 -23.97
C GLN A 24 0.76 18.97 -24.83
N ARG A 25 -0.42 19.58 -24.69
CA ARG A 25 -0.84 20.75 -25.47
C ARG A 25 0.01 21.99 -25.21
N ARG A 26 0.38 22.25 -23.95
CA ARG A 26 1.09 23.49 -23.55
C ARG A 26 2.61 23.38 -23.66
N HIS A 27 3.17 22.23 -23.33
CA HIS A 27 4.62 22.06 -23.18
C HIS A 27 5.20 21.04 -24.18
N ASN A 28 4.37 20.44 -25.04
CA ASN A 28 4.77 19.37 -25.96
C ASN A 28 5.44 18.20 -25.22
N VAL A 29 4.99 17.94 -23.98
CA VAL A 29 5.45 16.82 -23.16
C VAL A 29 4.35 15.76 -23.16
N ARG A 30 4.60 14.65 -23.84
CA ARG A 30 3.75 13.46 -23.80
C ARG A 30 4.50 12.38 -23.02
N PRO A 31 3.95 11.88 -21.89
CA PRO A 31 4.54 10.73 -21.22
C PRO A 31 4.26 9.45 -22.02
N ASP A 32 5.20 8.52 -21.94
CA ASP A 32 5.11 7.17 -22.51
C ASP A 32 4.34 6.23 -21.57
N LEU A 33 4.44 6.47 -20.26
CA LEU A 33 3.89 5.66 -19.18
C LEU A 33 3.37 6.55 -18.04
N LEU A 34 2.26 6.16 -17.43
CA LEU A 34 1.76 6.72 -16.17
C LEU A 34 1.84 5.66 -15.05
N LEU A 35 2.52 6.00 -13.96
CA LEU A 35 2.61 5.20 -12.74
C LEU A 35 1.74 5.82 -11.65
N CYS A 36 0.79 5.08 -11.08
CA CYS A 36 -0.04 5.53 -9.95
C CYS A 36 0.33 4.76 -8.68
N CYS A 37 0.77 5.47 -7.65
CA CYS A 37 1.29 4.88 -6.40
C CYS A 37 0.19 4.51 -5.39
N GLY A 38 -1.02 4.12 -5.84
CA GLY A 38 -2.11 3.67 -4.97
C GLY A 38 -3.29 4.63 -4.87
N ASP A 39 -4.27 4.22 -4.06
CA ASP A 39 -5.60 4.81 -3.96
C ASP A 39 -6.20 5.08 -5.34
N PHE A 40 -6.10 4.09 -6.24
CA PHE A 40 -6.54 4.19 -7.61
C PHE A 40 -8.07 4.20 -7.71
N GLN A 41 -8.73 3.42 -6.84
CA GLN A 41 -10.17 3.22 -6.78
C GLN A 41 -10.75 2.66 -8.10
N ALA A 42 -10.31 1.45 -8.47
CA ALA A 42 -10.82 0.71 -9.63
C ALA A 42 -12.26 0.17 -9.43
N VAL A 43 -13.22 1.05 -9.11
CA VAL A 43 -14.61 0.70 -8.76
C VAL A 43 -15.45 0.53 -10.03
N ARG A 44 -16.03 -0.66 -10.23
CA ARG A 44 -16.84 -1.00 -11.40
C ARG A 44 -18.34 -0.78 -11.18
N ASN A 45 -18.81 -0.99 -9.94
CA ASN A 45 -20.21 -0.92 -9.56
C ASN A 45 -20.42 -0.69 -8.05
N GLU A 46 -21.68 -0.66 -7.62
CA GLU A 46 -22.08 -0.39 -6.23
C GLU A 46 -21.65 -1.50 -5.24
N ALA A 47 -21.44 -2.74 -5.71
CA ALA A 47 -20.90 -3.81 -4.87
C ALA A 47 -19.44 -3.55 -4.52
N ASP A 48 -18.63 -3.11 -5.49
CA ASP A 48 -17.23 -2.73 -5.27
C ASP A 48 -17.10 -1.59 -4.24
N LEU A 49 -18.00 -0.59 -4.28
CA LEU A 49 -18.01 0.51 -3.29
C LEU A 49 -18.19 0.00 -1.86
N ARG A 50 -18.94 -1.08 -1.66
CA ARG A 50 -19.16 -1.67 -0.33
C ARG A 50 -17.91 -2.35 0.23
N CYS A 51 -16.98 -2.74 -0.65
CA CYS A 51 -15.70 -3.35 -0.31
C CYS A 51 -14.56 -2.33 -0.11
N MET A 52 -14.84 -1.03 -0.23
CA MET A 52 -13.89 0.02 0.13
C MET A 52 -13.85 0.28 1.64
N ALA A 53 -12.64 0.39 2.19
CA ALA A 53 -12.37 0.78 3.57
C ALA A 53 -12.53 2.29 3.81
N VAL A 54 -13.62 2.87 3.33
CA VAL A 54 -13.96 4.30 3.42
C VAL A 54 -15.30 4.45 4.15
N PRO A 55 -15.52 5.47 5.00
CA PRO A 55 -16.82 5.74 5.58
C PRO A 55 -17.91 5.90 4.50
N ALA A 56 -19.10 5.35 4.75
CA ALA A 56 -20.16 5.27 3.73
C ALA A 56 -20.50 6.62 3.06
N LYS A 57 -20.42 7.73 3.82
CA LYS A 57 -20.69 9.09 3.32
C LYS A 57 -19.67 9.61 2.29
N TYR A 58 -18.46 9.06 2.27
CA TYR A 58 -17.37 9.48 1.37
C TYR A 58 -17.14 8.49 0.21
N ARG A 59 -17.97 7.46 0.10
CA ARG A 59 -17.91 6.51 -1.02
C ARG A 59 -18.57 7.11 -2.24
N HIS A 60 -17.80 7.28 -3.29
CA HIS A 60 -18.28 7.83 -4.57
C HIS A 60 -17.85 6.91 -5.71
N MET A 61 -18.75 6.65 -6.66
CA MET A 61 -18.50 5.81 -7.84
C MET A 61 -17.37 6.35 -8.74
N GLN A 62 -17.16 7.67 -8.71
CA GLN A 62 -16.18 8.38 -9.54
C GLN A 62 -16.33 7.99 -11.02
N THR A 63 -15.23 7.68 -11.72
CA THR A 63 -15.22 7.57 -13.19
C THR A 63 -14.66 6.26 -13.73
N PHE A 64 -14.08 5.39 -12.90
CA PHE A 64 -13.42 4.17 -13.35
C PHE A 64 -14.33 3.22 -14.14
N TYR A 65 -15.61 3.08 -13.73
CA TYR A 65 -16.58 2.23 -14.41
C TYR A 65 -16.74 2.54 -15.92
N ARG A 66 -16.45 3.77 -16.36
CA ARG A 66 -16.47 4.20 -17.77
C ARG A 66 -15.29 3.66 -18.56
N TYR A 67 -14.13 3.50 -17.91
CA TYR A 67 -12.95 2.87 -18.50
C TYR A 67 -13.12 1.35 -18.54
N TYR A 68 -13.68 0.79 -17.46
CA TYR A 68 -14.03 -0.62 -17.39
C TYR A 68 -15.00 -1.02 -18.50
N SER A 69 -16.10 -0.28 -18.69
CA SER A 69 -17.13 -0.55 -19.71
C SER A 69 -16.66 -0.32 -21.15
N GLY A 70 -15.52 0.35 -21.36
CA GLY A 70 -15.02 0.76 -22.67
C GLY A 70 -15.66 2.05 -23.22
N GLU A 71 -16.50 2.75 -22.45
CA GLU A 71 -16.99 4.09 -22.80
C GLU A 71 -15.82 5.08 -22.96
N LYS A 72 -14.81 4.95 -22.10
CA LYS A 72 -13.56 5.69 -22.16
C LYS A 72 -12.37 4.75 -22.31
N LYS A 73 -11.27 5.28 -22.85
CA LYS A 73 -9.99 4.58 -22.97
C LYS A 73 -8.88 5.44 -22.37
N ALA A 74 -8.00 4.85 -21.58
CA ALA A 74 -6.85 5.56 -21.04
C ALA A 74 -5.91 6.02 -22.19
N PRO A 75 -5.57 7.32 -22.28
CA PRO A 75 -4.78 7.88 -23.39
C PRO A 75 -3.28 7.52 -23.31
N VAL A 76 -2.81 7.08 -22.14
CA VAL A 76 -1.44 6.64 -21.86
C VAL A 76 -1.52 5.30 -21.13
N LEU A 77 -0.55 4.41 -21.39
CA LEU A 77 -0.42 3.19 -20.63
C LEU A 77 -0.32 3.54 -19.15
N THR A 78 -1.24 3.02 -18.35
CA THR A 78 -1.34 3.33 -16.93
C THR A 78 -1.07 2.07 -16.12
N VAL A 79 -0.07 2.11 -15.26
CA VAL A 79 0.28 1.02 -14.33
C VAL A 79 0.06 1.52 -12.91
N PHE A 80 -0.57 0.71 -12.06
CA PHE A 80 -0.83 1.09 -10.68
C PHE A 80 -0.64 -0.06 -9.69
N ILE A 81 -0.42 0.32 -8.43
CA ILE A 81 -0.48 -0.54 -7.25
C ILE A 81 -1.69 -0.16 -6.40
N GLY A 82 -2.10 -1.00 -5.45
CA GLY A 82 -3.19 -0.66 -4.52
C GLY A 82 -2.75 0.29 -3.40
N GLY A 83 -3.69 1.07 -2.87
CA GLY A 83 -3.56 1.78 -1.59
C GLY A 83 -4.58 1.31 -0.55
N ASN A 84 -4.91 2.16 0.41
CA ASN A 84 -5.90 1.87 1.46
C ASN A 84 -7.36 2.10 1.01
N HIS A 85 -7.58 2.95 0.01
CA HIS A 85 -8.90 3.22 -0.55
C HIS A 85 -9.07 2.53 -1.90
N GLU A 86 -9.40 1.24 -1.86
CA GLU A 86 -9.53 0.42 -3.07
C GLU A 86 -10.81 -0.41 -3.09
N ALA A 87 -11.25 -0.76 -4.31
CA ALA A 87 -12.19 -1.84 -4.53
C ALA A 87 -11.47 -3.19 -4.33
N SER A 88 -11.18 -3.54 -3.07
CA SER A 88 -10.33 -4.71 -2.74
C SER A 88 -10.85 -6.02 -3.32
N ASN A 89 -12.17 -6.17 -3.45
CA ASN A 89 -12.79 -7.34 -4.08
C ASN A 89 -12.46 -7.44 -5.58
N HIS A 90 -12.42 -6.31 -6.30
CA HIS A 90 -12.02 -6.28 -7.70
C HIS A 90 -10.51 -6.53 -7.84
N LEU A 91 -9.68 -5.87 -7.04
CA LEU A 91 -8.22 -6.05 -7.13
C LEU A 91 -7.78 -7.48 -6.81
N GLN A 92 -8.46 -8.13 -5.87
CA GLN A 92 -8.22 -9.52 -5.54
C GLN A 92 -8.45 -10.49 -6.72
N GLU A 93 -9.32 -10.15 -7.68
CA GLU A 93 -9.52 -10.99 -8.87
C GLU A 93 -8.21 -11.20 -9.64
N LEU A 94 -7.22 -10.32 -9.45
CA LEU A 94 -5.93 -10.25 -10.14
C LEU A 94 -4.74 -10.24 -9.15
N PRO A 95 -4.55 -11.29 -8.33
CA PRO A 95 -3.52 -11.30 -7.29
C PRO A 95 -2.09 -11.34 -7.85
N TYR A 96 -1.92 -11.80 -9.09
CA TYR A 96 -0.67 -11.80 -9.84
C TYR A 96 -0.54 -10.61 -10.82
N GLY A 97 -1.47 -9.64 -10.72
CA GLY A 97 -1.61 -8.53 -11.65
C GLY A 97 -2.45 -8.87 -12.88
N GLY A 98 -2.85 -7.84 -13.62
CA GLY A 98 -3.66 -7.99 -14.82
C GLY A 98 -4.31 -6.69 -15.29
N TRP A 99 -4.97 -6.75 -16.44
CA TRP A 99 -5.68 -5.60 -16.99
C TRP A 99 -7.01 -5.41 -16.24
N VAL A 100 -7.19 -4.24 -15.65
CA VAL A 100 -8.48 -3.85 -15.02
C VAL A 100 -9.37 -3.07 -15.98
N ALA A 101 -8.79 -2.54 -17.07
CA ALA A 101 -9.44 -1.91 -18.19
C ALA A 101 -8.45 -1.85 -19.37
N PRO A 102 -8.89 -1.59 -20.61
CA PRO A 102 -7.96 -1.42 -21.72
C PRO A 102 -6.94 -0.31 -21.43
N ASN A 103 -5.66 -0.65 -21.53
CA ASN A 103 -4.52 0.25 -21.29
C ASN A 103 -4.32 0.68 -19.81
N ILE A 104 -4.94 -0.04 -18.86
CA ILE A 104 -4.76 0.13 -17.41
C ILE A 104 -4.41 -1.22 -16.77
N TYR A 105 -3.18 -1.35 -16.28
CA TYR A 105 -2.62 -2.58 -15.72
C TYR A 105 -2.38 -2.46 -14.21
N TYR A 106 -2.87 -3.44 -13.47
CA TYR A 106 -2.65 -3.58 -12.04
C TYR A 106 -1.48 -4.52 -11.76
N LEU A 107 -0.55 -4.15 -10.88
CA LEU A 107 0.62 -5.01 -10.56
C LEU A 107 0.31 -6.18 -9.62
N GLY A 108 -0.88 -6.23 -9.03
CA GLY A 108 -1.30 -7.32 -8.14
C GLY A 108 -1.15 -7.00 -6.66
N HIS A 109 -1.99 -7.63 -5.86
CA HIS A 109 -1.93 -7.76 -4.40
C HIS A 109 -2.91 -8.87 -4.04
N PHE A 110 -2.54 -9.73 -3.11
CA PHE A 110 -3.42 -10.83 -2.71
C PHE A 110 -4.13 -10.53 -1.38
N GLU A 111 -5.45 -10.68 -1.39
CA GLU A 111 -6.33 -10.77 -0.21
C GLU A 111 -7.48 -11.75 -0.47
N CYS A 112 -8.38 -11.98 0.51
CA CYS A 112 -9.49 -12.93 0.38
C CYS A 112 -10.84 -12.41 0.96
N PRO A 113 -12.02 -12.58 0.29
CA PRO A 113 -13.34 -12.29 0.83
C PRO A 113 -13.96 -13.54 1.50
N PRO A 114 -15.05 -13.41 2.27
CA PRO A 114 -15.89 -12.22 2.47
C PRO A 114 -15.25 -11.18 3.39
N TYR A 115 -15.35 -9.91 3.02
CA TYR A 115 -14.99 -8.82 3.91
C TYR A 115 -16.16 -8.50 4.85
N ASN A 116 -15.95 -8.70 6.14
CA ASN A 116 -16.73 -8.06 7.20
C ASN A 116 -16.14 -6.68 7.54
N GLN A 117 -16.77 -5.93 8.45
CA GLN A 117 -16.31 -4.59 8.84
C GLN A 117 -14.88 -4.55 9.39
N GLN A 118 -14.35 -5.67 9.86
CA GLN A 118 -13.01 -5.77 10.41
C GLN A 118 -11.98 -6.10 9.33
N THR A 119 -12.27 -7.09 8.50
CA THR A 119 -11.39 -7.59 7.42
C THR A 119 -11.29 -6.61 6.26
N ILE A 120 -12.32 -5.81 5.99
CA ILE A 120 -12.25 -4.72 5.00
C ILE A 120 -11.16 -3.70 5.36
N ARG A 121 -10.91 -3.48 6.66
CA ARG A 121 -9.90 -2.54 7.18
C ARG A 121 -8.49 -3.11 7.21
N SER A 122 -8.33 -4.40 6.90
CA SER A 122 -7.03 -5.06 6.87
C SER A 122 -6.66 -5.60 5.49
N ALA A 123 -7.62 -5.65 4.55
CA ALA A 123 -7.40 -6.16 3.20
C ALA A 123 -6.25 -5.39 2.50
N TYR A 124 -6.18 -4.08 2.63
CA TYR A 124 -5.11 -3.33 1.95
C TYR A 124 -3.73 -3.42 2.63
N HIS A 125 -3.60 -4.05 3.81
CA HIS A 125 -2.30 -4.08 4.49
C HIS A 125 -1.31 -5.02 3.78
N VAL A 126 -0.09 -4.56 3.60
CA VAL A 126 1.01 -5.38 3.04
C VAL A 126 1.25 -6.62 3.90
N ARG A 127 1.25 -7.80 3.27
CA ARG A 127 1.48 -9.09 3.93
C ARG A 127 2.98 -9.45 3.95
N ASN A 128 3.41 -10.15 4.99
CA ASN A 128 4.80 -10.61 5.14
C ASN A 128 5.25 -11.53 3.99
N ILE A 129 4.36 -12.31 3.39
CA ILE A 129 4.67 -13.18 2.24
C ILE A 129 5.05 -12.38 0.99
N GLU A 130 4.45 -11.21 0.77
CA GLU A 130 4.78 -10.36 -0.38
C GLU A 130 6.17 -9.72 -0.20
N VAL A 131 6.46 -9.24 1.01
CA VAL A 131 7.80 -8.76 1.38
C VAL A 131 8.83 -9.88 1.24
N PHE A 132 8.49 -11.09 1.67
CA PHE A 132 9.36 -12.25 1.56
C PHE A 132 9.70 -12.58 0.11
N LYS A 133 8.71 -12.65 -0.79
CA LYS A 133 8.91 -12.90 -2.23
C LYS A 133 9.79 -11.82 -2.86
N LEU A 134 9.52 -10.55 -2.58
CA LEU A 134 10.32 -9.43 -3.12
C LEU A 134 11.78 -9.48 -2.67
N LYS A 135 12.04 -9.92 -1.43
CA LYS A 135 13.41 -10.15 -0.92
C LYS A 135 14.17 -11.32 -1.58
N GLN A 136 13.51 -12.08 -2.46
CA GLN A 136 14.16 -13.14 -3.23
C GLN A 136 14.74 -12.63 -4.56
N LEU A 137 14.42 -11.40 -4.96
CA LEU A 137 14.95 -10.77 -6.16
C LEU A 137 16.41 -10.33 -5.96
N LYS A 138 17.22 -10.52 -6.99
CA LYS A 138 18.66 -10.23 -7.01
C LYS A 138 19.06 -9.32 -8.16
N HIS A 139 18.30 -9.31 -9.26
CA HIS A 139 18.62 -8.42 -10.37
C HIS A 139 18.49 -6.94 -9.97
N PRO A 140 19.30 -6.04 -10.59
CA PRO A 140 19.17 -4.61 -10.38
C PRO A 140 17.75 -4.11 -10.73
N MET A 141 17.24 -3.19 -9.93
CA MET A 141 15.90 -2.64 -10.08
C MET A 141 15.93 -1.15 -10.36
N ASP A 142 15.18 -0.72 -11.37
CA ASP A 142 15.08 0.70 -11.73
C ASP A 142 14.07 1.45 -10.88
N ILE A 143 12.85 0.92 -10.77
CA ILE A 143 11.74 1.60 -10.11
C ILE A 143 11.08 0.63 -9.14
N PHE A 144 10.94 1.06 -7.88
CA PHE A 144 10.08 0.42 -6.90
C PHE A 144 8.89 1.35 -6.59
N MET A 145 7.69 0.78 -6.47
CA MET A 145 6.47 1.51 -6.10
C MET A 145 5.91 0.95 -4.79
N SER A 146 5.60 1.83 -3.84
CA SER A 146 4.83 1.50 -2.63
C SER A 146 3.80 2.59 -2.37
N HIS A 147 2.67 2.27 -1.76
CA HIS A 147 1.73 3.31 -1.37
C HIS A 147 2.28 4.14 -0.20
N ASP A 148 2.56 3.44 0.90
CA ASP A 148 3.17 4.03 2.08
C ASP A 148 4.65 4.34 1.85
N TRP A 149 5.16 5.35 2.55
CA TRP A 149 6.57 5.69 2.49
C TRP A 149 7.42 4.65 3.22
N PRO A 150 8.65 4.37 2.77
CA PRO A 150 9.63 3.66 3.58
C PRO A 150 9.86 4.39 4.90
N GLN A 151 9.79 3.66 6.01
CA GLN A 151 10.11 4.23 7.32
C GLN A 151 11.50 4.88 7.30
N SER A 152 11.60 6.03 7.95
CA SER A 152 12.82 6.85 8.07
C SER A 152 13.28 7.56 6.80
N ILE A 153 12.61 7.42 5.65
CA ILE A 153 13.04 8.09 4.40
C ILE A 153 13.08 9.62 4.49
N TYR A 154 12.27 10.19 5.40
CA TYR A 154 12.23 11.63 5.67
C TYR A 154 13.55 12.19 6.24
N HIS A 155 14.47 11.34 6.73
CA HIS A 155 15.82 11.77 7.14
C HIS A 155 16.72 12.16 5.95
N TYR A 156 16.38 11.71 4.74
CA TYR A 156 17.18 11.90 3.52
C TYR A 156 16.65 13.04 2.63
N GLY A 157 15.75 13.86 3.15
CA GLY A 157 15.16 15.02 2.46
C GLY A 157 14.96 16.20 3.40
N ASN A 158 14.18 17.20 2.99
CA ASN A 158 13.96 18.40 3.79
C ASN A 158 12.92 18.18 4.91
N LYS A 159 13.33 17.48 5.98
CA LYS A 159 12.52 17.21 7.18
C LYS A 159 11.92 18.48 7.79
N LYS A 160 12.65 19.61 7.79
CA LYS A 160 12.17 20.89 8.35
C LYS A 160 10.98 21.42 7.56
N GLN A 161 11.04 21.38 6.22
CA GLN A 161 9.93 21.79 5.36
C GLN A 161 8.72 20.86 5.49
N LEU A 162 8.96 19.54 5.56
CA LEU A 162 7.90 18.55 5.79
C LEU A 162 7.13 18.86 7.07
N LEU A 163 7.83 19.03 8.20
CA LEU A 163 7.22 19.34 9.50
C LEU A 163 6.62 20.74 9.58
N LYS A 164 7.03 21.67 8.71
CA LYS A 164 6.38 22.98 8.61
C LYS A 164 5.02 22.86 7.91
N MET A 165 4.94 22.02 6.88
CA MET A 165 3.71 21.84 6.11
C MET A 165 2.73 20.88 6.80
N LYS A 166 3.25 19.87 7.49
CA LYS A 166 2.49 18.81 8.15
C LYS A 166 3.04 18.62 9.57
N SER A 167 2.72 19.56 10.45
CA SER A 167 3.25 19.64 11.82
C SER A 167 2.90 18.43 12.68
N PHE A 168 1.76 17.78 12.43
CA PHE A 168 1.30 16.59 13.13
C PHE A 168 2.21 15.37 12.93
N PHE A 169 3.03 15.33 11.87
CA PHE A 169 4.04 14.27 11.72
C PHE A 169 5.19 14.35 12.72
N ARG A 170 5.30 15.45 13.48
CA ARG A 170 6.42 15.68 14.42
C ARG A 170 6.61 14.51 15.37
N GLN A 171 5.54 14.05 16.01
CA GLN A 171 5.62 12.96 16.97
C GLN A 171 6.14 11.67 16.32
N GLU A 172 5.57 11.27 15.19
CA GLU A 172 5.97 10.05 14.49
C GLU A 172 7.40 10.12 13.93
N VAL A 173 7.81 11.30 13.49
CA VAL A 173 9.17 11.57 13.02
C VAL A 173 10.18 11.57 14.16
N GLU A 174 9.77 11.97 15.37
CA GLU A 174 10.59 11.92 16.59
C GLU A 174 10.66 10.51 17.18
N SER A 175 9.57 9.73 17.12
CA SER A 175 9.52 8.33 17.56
C SER A 175 9.99 7.32 16.51
N ASN A 176 10.38 7.79 15.32
CA ASN A 176 10.77 6.96 14.18
C ASN A 176 9.70 5.93 13.76
N THR A 177 8.43 6.34 13.71
CA THR A 177 7.29 5.49 13.35
C THR A 177 6.58 5.92 12.07
N LEU A 178 6.94 7.06 11.47
CA LEU A 178 6.35 7.52 10.20
C LEU A 178 6.82 6.62 9.04
N GLY A 179 5.87 6.01 8.34
CA GLY A 179 6.09 5.12 7.19
C GLY A 179 6.14 3.63 7.54
N SER A 180 6.28 2.80 6.52
CA SER A 180 6.25 1.35 6.58
C SER A 180 7.64 0.74 6.87
N PRO A 181 7.79 -0.04 7.95
CA PRO A 181 9.03 -0.77 8.23
C PRO A 181 9.37 -1.79 7.14
N ALA A 182 8.36 -2.47 6.58
CA ALA A 182 8.54 -3.43 5.50
C ALA A 182 9.08 -2.77 4.23
N ALA A 183 8.57 -1.59 3.88
CA ALA A 183 9.09 -0.80 2.77
C ALA A 183 10.54 -0.33 3.02
N SER A 184 10.89 0.02 4.27
CA SER A 184 12.27 0.36 4.64
C SER A 184 13.23 -0.81 4.48
N GLU A 185 12.81 -2.02 4.87
CA GLU A 185 13.58 -3.25 4.68
C GLU A 185 13.81 -3.54 3.19
N LEU A 186 12.76 -3.43 2.37
CA LEU A 186 12.85 -3.63 0.91
C LEU A 186 13.74 -2.56 0.24
N LEU A 187 13.64 -1.29 0.66
CA LEU A 187 14.48 -0.21 0.15
C LEU A 187 15.97 -0.49 0.39
N GLN A 188 16.33 -0.94 1.60
CA GLN A 188 17.71 -1.28 1.94
C GLN A 188 18.21 -2.54 1.22
N HIS A 189 17.31 -3.50 0.97
CA HIS A 189 17.62 -4.76 0.33
C HIS A 189 17.80 -4.63 -1.19
N LEU A 190 16.78 -4.09 -1.88
CA LEU A 190 16.71 -4.02 -3.35
C LEU A 190 17.50 -2.85 -3.93
N LYS A 191 17.63 -1.75 -3.17
CA LYS A 191 18.39 -0.55 -3.55
C LYS A 191 18.06 -0.03 -4.97
N PRO A 192 16.78 0.22 -5.30
CA PRO A 192 16.37 0.62 -6.65
C PRO A 192 16.87 2.02 -7.02
N ASN A 193 16.95 2.34 -8.31
CA ASN A 193 17.33 3.70 -8.75
C ASN A 193 16.30 4.75 -8.31
N TYR A 194 15.02 4.42 -8.40
CA TYR A 194 13.88 5.24 -8.03
C TYR A 194 12.94 4.52 -7.06
N TRP A 195 12.40 5.27 -6.10
CA TRP A 195 11.33 4.80 -5.22
C TRP A 195 10.18 5.81 -5.24
N PHE A 196 9.00 5.38 -5.65
CA PHE A 196 7.82 6.23 -5.73
C PHE A 196 6.76 5.85 -4.70
N SER A 197 6.24 6.86 -3.99
CA SER A 197 5.21 6.68 -2.96
C SER A 197 4.11 7.74 -2.97
N ALA A 198 3.07 7.52 -2.15
CA ALA A 198 1.92 8.42 -2.00
C ALA A 198 1.46 8.47 -0.53
N HIS A 199 0.17 8.28 -0.28
CA HIS A 199 -0.50 8.16 1.03
C HIS A 199 -0.52 9.44 1.90
N LEU A 200 0.64 10.04 2.18
CA LEU A 200 0.75 11.13 3.16
C LEU A 200 0.25 12.51 2.67
N HIS A 201 -0.21 12.61 1.42
CA HIS A 201 -0.75 13.84 0.82
C HIS A 201 0.21 15.04 0.94
N VAL A 202 1.46 14.81 0.56
CA VAL A 202 2.53 15.81 0.51
C VAL A 202 3.54 15.40 -0.54
N LYS A 203 3.94 16.36 -1.40
CA LYS A 203 5.13 16.19 -2.22
C LYS A 203 6.39 16.21 -1.37
N PHE A 204 7.20 15.17 -1.48
CA PHE A 204 8.48 15.07 -0.80
C PHE A 204 9.50 14.34 -1.66
N ALA A 205 10.69 14.92 -1.76
CA ALA A 205 11.81 14.31 -2.46
C ALA A 205 12.94 14.05 -1.46
N ALA A 206 13.58 12.88 -1.61
CA ALA A 206 14.70 12.46 -0.77
C ALA A 206 15.78 11.79 -1.63
N PHE A 207 17.02 11.88 -1.19
CA PHE A 207 18.16 11.21 -1.84
C PHE A 207 18.85 10.32 -0.82
N MET A 208 18.59 9.01 -0.90
CA MET A 208 19.13 8.03 0.04
C MET A 208 20.37 7.36 -0.54
N GLN A 209 21.52 7.63 0.06
CA GLN A 209 22.76 6.92 -0.23
C GLN A 209 22.76 5.58 0.51
N HIS A 210 22.94 4.48 -0.22
CA HIS A 210 23.04 3.15 0.38
C HIS A 210 24.44 2.89 0.93
N GLU A 211 24.50 2.21 2.07
CA GLU A 211 25.76 1.73 2.63
C GLU A 211 26.41 0.70 1.69
N THR A 212 27.70 0.88 1.44
CA THR A 212 28.55 -0.03 0.66
C THR A 212 29.18 -1.05 1.59
N LYS A 213 29.08 -2.35 1.27
CA LYS A 213 29.64 -3.41 2.12
C LYS A 213 31.16 -3.55 1.95
N SER A 214 31.71 -3.03 0.86
CA SER A 214 33.14 -3.02 0.57
C SER A 214 33.58 -1.67 -0.03
N LYS A 215 34.86 -1.33 0.11
CA LYS A 215 35.42 -0.11 -0.50
C LYS A 215 35.50 -0.17 -2.03
N GLU A 216 35.24 -1.33 -2.63
CA GLU A 216 35.30 -1.59 -4.07
C GLU A 216 33.93 -1.48 -4.75
N GLU A 217 32.84 -1.48 -3.97
CA GLU A 217 31.48 -1.29 -4.49
C GLU A 217 31.23 0.18 -4.83
N LEU A 218 30.67 0.42 -6.02
CA LEU A 218 30.22 1.75 -6.40
C LEU A 218 29.10 2.23 -5.46
N PRO A 219 29.13 3.48 -5.02
CA PRO A 219 28.07 4.05 -4.19
C PRO A 219 26.74 4.01 -4.94
N LYS A 220 25.77 3.23 -4.44
CA LYS A 220 24.40 3.21 -4.97
C LYS A 220 23.51 4.20 -4.21
N ALA A 221 22.63 4.89 -4.91
CA ALA A 221 21.67 5.80 -4.30
C ALA A 221 20.27 5.60 -4.90
N THR A 222 19.25 5.82 -4.07
CA THR A 222 17.85 5.83 -4.48
C THR A 222 17.32 7.25 -4.47
N LYS A 223 16.68 7.66 -5.57
CA LYS A 223 15.90 8.88 -5.66
C LYS A 223 14.47 8.59 -5.22
N PHE A 224 14.09 9.08 -4.05
CA PHE A 224 12.73 8.94 -3.52
C PHE A 224 11.86 10.13 -3.95
N LEU A 225 10.64 9.85 -4.41
CA LEU A 225 9.62 10.86 -4.65
C LEU A 225 8.26 10.38 -4.14
N ALA A 226 7.65 11.18 -3.27
CA ALA A 226 6.26 11.07 -2.93
C ALA A 226 5.47 12.26 -3.47
N LEU A 227 4.20 12.02 -3.83
CA LEU A 227 3.31 13.01 -4.42
C LEU A 227 1.97 13.10 -3.67
N ASP A 228 1.29 14.22 -3.88
CA ASP A 228 0.03 14.54 -3.23
C ASP A 228 -1.17 13.83 -3.91
N LYS A 229 -2.38 13.99 -3.36
CA LYS A 229 -3.63 13.52 -3.95
C LYS A 229 -4.08 14.38 -5.14
N CYS A 230 -4.76 13.77 -6.11
CA CYS A 230 -5.26 14.42 -7.32
C CYS A 230 -6.38 15.45 -7.04
N LEU A 231 -5.99 16.61 -6.53
CA LEU A 231 -6.85 17.75 -6.25
C LEU A 231 -6.28 19.04 -6.84
N PRO A 232 -7.12 20.07 -7.06
CA PRO A 232 -6.66 21.38 -7.51
C PRO A 232 -5.57 21.95 -6.61
N HIS A 233 -4.58 22.62 -7.22
CA HIS A 233 -3.47 23.30 -6.52
C HIS A 233 -2.58 22.38 -5.66
N ARG A 234 -2.59 21.07 -5.91
CA ARG A 234 -1.72 20.09 -5.25
C ARG A 234 -0.67 19.54 -6.21
N ASP A 235 0.49 19.19 -5.66
CA ASP A 235 1.60 18.57 -6.41
C ASP A 235 1.38 17.05 -6.55
N PHE A 236 0.33 16.65 -7.27
CA PHE A 236 -0.08 15.24 -7.37
C PHE A 236 0.58 14.47 -8.53
N LEU A 237 1.23 15.18 -9.46
CA LEU A 237 1.78 14.61 -10.69
C LEU A 237 3.16 15.20 -10.98
N GLN A 238 4.10 14.35 -11.38
CA GLN A 238 5.42 14.76 -11.84
C GLN A 238 5.89 13.91 -13.03
N ILE A 239 6.48 14.56 -14.05
CA ILE A 239 7.09 13.86 -15.18
C ILE A 239 8.59 13.75 -14.93
N ILE A 240 9.13 12.54 -15.13
CA ILE A 240 10.53 12.20 -14.92
C ILE A 240 11.06 11.58 -16.21
N ASP A 241 12.24 12.02 -16.63
CA ASP A 241 12.98 11.38 -17.71
C ASP A 241 13.81 10.23 -17.11
N ILE A 242 13.50 9.00 -17.56
CA ILE A 242 14.18 7.77 -17.14
C ILE A 242 14.99 7.24 -18.32
N GLU A 243 16.25 6.90 -18.04
CA GLU A 243 17.15 6.25 -18.99
C GLU A 243 16.54 4.91 -19.43
N HIS A 244 16.64 4.61 -20.71
CA HIS A 244 16.04 3.41 -21.30
C HIS A 244 16.82 3.02 -22.55
N ASP A 245 16.74 1.74 -22.92
CA ASP A 245 17.21 1.26 -24.21
C ASP A 245 16.24 1.74 -25.31
N PRO A 246 16.68 2.59 -26.26
CA PRO A 246 15.83 3.09 -27.33
C PRO A 246 15.46 2.00 -28.36
N THR A 247 16.08 0.82 -28.28
CA THR A 247 15.78 -0.33 -29.15
C THR A 247 14.80 -1.32 -28.53
N ALA A 248 14.51 -1.18 -27.23
CA ALA A 248 13.54 -2.00 -26.53
C ALA A 248 12.11 -1.73 -27.04
N GLY A 249 11.25 -2.76 -26.95
CA GLY A 249 9.84 -2.65 -27.31
C GLY A 249 9.06 -1.75 -26.34
N ASP A 250 7.88 -1.29 -26.78
CA ASP A 250 6.96 -0.45 -26.02
C ASP A 250 5.87 -1.24 -25.28
N SER A 251 6.01 -2.57 -25.18
CA SER A 251 5.04 -3.45 -24.53
C SER A 251 5.49 -3.93 -23.15
N LEU A 252 4.52 -4.16 -22.27
CA LEU A 252 4.76 -4.82 -20.99
C LEU A 252 5.13 -6.29 -21.19
N GLU A 253 6.09 -6.75 -20.40
CA GLU A 253 6.54 -8.14 -20.34
C GLU A 253 6.60 -8.59 -18.88
N TYR A 254 6.39 -9.89 -18.64
CA TYR A 254 6.64 -10.51 -17.36
C TYR A 254 8.14 -10.56 -17.09
N ASP A 255 8.54 -10.29 -15.85
CA ASP A 255 9.93 -10.48 -15.43
C ASP A 255 10.19 -11.97 -15.13
N ALA A 256 11.19 -12.57 -15.80
CA ALA A 256 11.48 -13.99 -15.67
C ALA A 256 12.02 -14.37 -14.28
N GLU A 257 12.73 -13.47 -13.60
CA GLU A 257 13.19 -13.68 -12.22
C GLU A 257 11.98 -13.74 -11.28
N TRP A 258 11.04 -12.83 -11.45
CA TRP A 258 9.80 -12.79 -10.68
C TRP A 258 8.95 -14.04 -10.88
N ILE A 259 8.77 -14.50 -12.13
CA ILE A 259 8.08 -15.77 -12.40
C ILE A 259 8.78 -16.95 -11.72
N ALA A 260 10.11 -17.01 -11.77
CA ALA A 260 10.87 -18.06 -11.10
C ALA A 260 10.67 -18.02 -9.56
N VAL A 261 10.63 -16.82 -8.96
CA VAL A 261 10.30 -16.64 -7.54
C VAL A 261 8.87 -17.08 -7.23
N LEU A 262 7.89 -16.75 -8.08
CA LEU A 262 6.50 -17.20 -7.91
C LEU A 262 6.39 -18.72 -7.96
N LYS A 263 7.06 -19.38 -8.92
CA LYS A 263 7.10 -20.85 -9.01
C LYS A 263 7.77 -21.45 -7.78
N ALA A 264 8.90 -20.90 -7.34
CA ALA A 264 9.63 -21.40 -6.16
C ALA A 264 8.83 -21.25 -4.86
N THR A 265 8.01 -20.21 -4.74
CA THR A 265 7.22 -19.89 -3.55
C THR A 265 5.76 -20.35 -3.62
N ASN A 266 5.32 -20.99 -4.71
CA ASN A 266 3.93 -21.40 -4.93
C ASN A 266 3.37 -22.29 -3.79
N SER A 267 4.21 -23.16 -3.22
CA SER A 267 3.81 -24.02 -2.10
C SER A 267 3.63 -23.30 -0.77
N LEU A 268 4.02 -22.02 -0.68
CA LEU A 268 3.86 -21.19 0.53
C LEU A 268 2.52 -20.45 0.56
N ILE A 269 1.72 -20.54 -0.50
CA ILE A 269 0.41 -19.88 -0.58
C ILE A 269 -0.53 -20.53 0.45
N ASN A 270 -1.08 -19.70 1.32
CA ASN A 270 -2.06 -20.10 2.33
C ASN A 270 -3.32 -19.26 2.18
N VAL A 271 -4.46 -19.92 1.92
CA VAL A 271 -5.78 -19.29 1.79
C VAL A 271 -6.68 -19.53 3.01
N THR A 272 -6.16 -20.18 4.04
CA THR A 272 -6.89 -20.47 5.28
C THR A 272 -6.76 -19.31 6.26
N GLN A 273 -7.63 -19.28 7.28
CA GLN A 273 -7.56 -18.29 8.36
C GLN A 273 -6.44 -18.58 9.39
N SER A 274 -5.72 -19.70 9.23
CA SER A 274 -4.67 -20.08 10.16
C SER A 274 -3.47 -19.14 10.05
N SER A 275 -2.95 -18.71 11.21
CA SER A 275 -1.71 -17.95 11.26
C SER A 275 -0.57 -18.79 10.70
N TRP A 276 0.20 -18.20 9.79
CA TRP A 276 1.34 -18.83 9.16
C TRP A 276 2.50 -17.83 9.11
N SER A 277 3.69 -18.31 9.45
CA SER A 277 4.93 -17.53 9.35
C SER A 277 5.70 -17.96 8.12
N VAL A 278 6.24 -16.97 7.40
CA VAL A 278 7.13 -17.22 6.27
C VAL A 278 8.41 -17.94 6.73
N PRO A 279 9.04 -18.75 5.86
CA PRO A 279 10.31 -19.40 6.21
C PRO A 279 11.41 -18.39 6.55
N GLU A 280 12.13 -18.65 7.63
CA GLU A 280 13.24 -17.80 8.09
C GLU A 280 14.52 -18.62 8.34
N ASN A 281 15.68 -17.96 8.25
CA ASN A 281 16.96 -18.54 8.62
C ASN A 281 17.16 -18.54 10.14
N ASN A 282 16.34 -19.33 10.84
CA ASN A 282 16.32 -19.45 12.30
C ASN A 282 16.58 -20.88 12.79
N GLY A 283 16.93 -21.80 11.87
CA GLY A 283 17.14 -23.22 12.15
C GLY A 283 15.87 -24.06 12.30
N LEU A 284 14.68 -23.46 12.24
CA LEU A 284 13.39 -24.17 12.27
C LEU A 284 12.92 -24.58 10.87
N HIS A 285 13.36 -23.87 9.82
CA HIS A 285 12.98 -24.14 8.44
C HIS A 285 14.11 -24.83 7.68
N ALA A 286 13.78 -25.91 6.97
CA ALA A 286 14.74 -26.63 6.13
C ALA A 286 15.15 -25.84 4.87
N LYS A 287 14.29 -24.93 4.39
CA LYS A 287 14.54 -24.05 3.26
C LYS A 287 13.94 -22.67 3.52
N TRP A 288 14.76 -21.63 3.43
CA TRP A 288 14.37 -20.23 3.62
C TRP A 288 14.81 -19.31 2.46
N ASP A 289 15.75 -19.76 1.63
CA ASP A 289 16.15 -19.05 0.42
C ASP A 289 15.38 -19.62 -0.78
N TYR A 290 14.61 -18.75 -1.42
CA TYR A 290 13.80 -19.01 -2.60
C TYR A 290 14.18 -18.07 -3.75
N SER A 291 15.36 -17.46 -3.66
CA SER A 291 15.92 -16.67 -4.75
C SER A 291 15.96 -17.49 -6.03
N ALA A 292 15.59 -16.87 -7.14
CA ALA A 292 15.70 -17.50 -8.44
C ALA A 292 17.18 -17.83 -8.73
N THR A 293 17.42 -19.04 -9.23
CA THR A 293 18.73 -19.41 -9.80
C THR A 293 18.73 -19.10 -11.29
N GLU A 294 19.91 -18.88 -11.88
CA GLU A 294 20.05 -18.66 -13.32
C GLU A 294 19.41 -19.78 -14.14
N GLU A 295 19.50 -21.02 -13.65
CA GLU A 295 18.88 -22.19 -14.28
C GLU A 295 17.36 -22.10 -14.25
N ALA A 296 16.77 -21.69 -13.12
CA ALA A 296 15.32 -21.53 -13.00
C ALA A 296 14.78 -20.39 -13.90
N ILE A 297 15.53 -19.29 -14.03
CA ILE A 297 15.20 -18.20 -14.95
C ILE A 297 15.26 -18.69 -16.40
N LYS A 298 16.30 -19.46 -16.76
CA LYS A 298 16.44 -20.06 -18.09
C LYS A 298 15.31 -21.04 -18.41
N GLU A 299 14.89 -21.86 -17.45
CA GLU A 299 13.76 -22.78 -17.60
C GLU A 299 12.47 -22.01 -17.91
N VAL A 300 12.18 -20.92 -17.18
CA VAL A 300 11.03 -20.04 -17.45
C VAL A 300 11.08 -19.47 -18.87
N LEU A 301 12.25 -19.00 -19.31
CA LEU A 301 12.43 -18.45 -20.65
C LEU A 301 12.19 -19.52 -21.75
N GLU A 302 12.67 -20.75 -21.53
CA GLU A 302 12.48 -21.87 -22.46
C GLU A 302 11.02 -22.31 -22.53
N GLU A 303 10.32 -22.44 -21.39
CA GLU A 303 8.89 -22.77 -21.32
C GLU A 303 8.03 -21.78 -22.12
N LEU A 304 8.44 -20.51 -22.15
CA LEU A 304 7.74 -19.43 -22.85
C LEU A 304 8.19 -19.20 -24.29
N ASN A 305 9.11 -20.00 -24.83
CA ASN A 305 9.77 -19.74 -26.11
C ASN A 305 10.32 -18.30 -26.21
N HIS A 306 10.84 -17.77 -25.10
CA HIS A 306 11.34 -16.40 -24.96
C HIS A 306 10.30 -15.29 -25.23
N ASN A 307 8.99 -15.60 -25.18
CA ASN A 307 7.94 -14.60 -25.28
C ASN A 307 7.33 -14.31 -23.90
N LEU A 308 7.83 -13.26 -23.24
CA LEU A 308 7.35 -12.79 -21.95
C LEU A 308 6.25 -11.73 -22.06
N LYS A 309 5.79 -11.42 -23.27
CA LYS A 309 4.82 -10.33 -23.49
C LYS A 309 3.51 -10.59 -22.77
N ILE A 310 3.06 -9.60 -22.01
CA ILE A 310 1.78 -9.67 -21.32
C ILE A 310 0.65 -9.64 -22.37
N PRO A 311 -0.26 -10.64 -22.39
CA PRO A 311 -1.35 -10.68 -23.35
C PRO A 311 -2.35 -9.56 -23.08
N CYS A 312 -2.94 -8.98 -24.12
CA CYS A 312 -4.02 -8.00 -23.99
C CYS A 312 -5.39 -8.70 -23.90
N ASN A 313 -5.63 -9.44 -22.80
CA ASN A 313 -6.78 -10.34 -22.60
C ASN A 313 -7.82 -9.78 -21.61
N PHE A 314 -7.97 -8.46 -21.51
CA PHE A 314 -9.00 -7.84 -20.66
C PHE A 314 -10.41 -8.29 -21.05
N THR A 315 -11.21 -8.66 -20.04
CA THR A 315 -12.64 -8.98 -20.18
C THR A 315 -13.44 -8.45 -19.00
N LEU A 316 -14.72 -8.11 -19.24
CA LEU A 316 -15.65 -7.79 -18.16
C LEU A 316 -15.99 -9.05 -17.35
N THR A 317 -15.69 -9.02 -16.06
CA THR A 317 -16.01 -10.07 -15.09
C THR A 317 -17.29 -9.80 -14.28
N THR A 318 -17.81 -8.57 -14.28
CA THR A 318 -19.05 -8.20 -13.59
C THR A 318 -19.82 -7.12 -14.36
N THR A 319 -21.06 -6.87 -13.95
CA THR A 319 -21.90 -5.82 -14.54
C THR A 319 -21.38 -4.43 -14.17
N CYS A 320 -21.26 -3.56 -15.16
CA CYS A 320 -20.84 -2.17 -14.98
C CYS A 320 -21.94 -1.35 -14.28
N TYR A 321 -21.52 -0.30 -13.57
CA TYR A 321 -22.44 0.71 -13.05
C TYR A 321 -23.22 1.39 -14.19
N ASP A 322 -24.53 1.55 -13.98
CA ASP A 322 -25.42 2.33 -14.85
C ASP A 322 -25.95 3.54 -14.07
N PRO A 323 -25.52 4.77 -14.39
CA PRO A 323 -26.00 5.99 -13.73
C PRO A 323 -27.53 6.18 -13.85
N SER A 324 -28.16 5.62 -14.88
CA SER A 324 -29.61 5.70 -15.07
C SER A 324 -30.38 4.73 -14.16
N LYS A 325 -29.71 3.67 -13.67
CA LYS A 325 -30.30 2.61 -12.84
C LYS A 325 -29.31 2.13 -11.76
N PRO A 326 -29.00 2.97 -10.76
CA PRO A 326 -28.02 2.63 -9.73
C PRO A 326 -28.50 1.45 -8.86
N GLN A 327 -27.69 0.39 -8.77
CA GLN A 327 -28.01 -0.82 -8.01
C GLN A 327 -27.46 -0.77 -6.58
N LYS A 328 -28.04 0.09 -5.73
CA LYS A 328 -27.54 0.33 -4.36
C LYS A 328 -27.47 -0.90 -3.45
N ASN A 329 -28.22 -1.96 -3.77
CA ASN A 329 -28.32 -3.20 -2.99
C ASN A 329 -27.53 -4.38 -3.59
N MET A 330 -26.59 -4.10 -4.49
CA MET A 330 -25.77 -5.15 -5.09
C MET A 330 -24.76 -5.71 -4.08
N GLU A 331 -24.82 -7.02 -3.83
CA GLU A 331 -23.88 -7.69 -2.95
C GLU A 331 -22.58 -8.08 -3.68
N PRO A 332 -21.41 -7.99 -3.02
CA PRO A 332 -20.15 -8.48 -3.57
C PRO A 332 -20.18 -9.99 -3.81
N VAL A 333 -19.66 -10.43 -4.95
CA VAL A 333 -19.58 -11.85 -5.33
C VAL A 333 -18.12 -12.24 -5.54
N HIS A 334 -17.72 -13.38 -4.98
CA HIS A 334 -16.41 -13.98 -5.24
C HIS A 334 -16.31 -14.37 -6.72
N THR A 335 -15.27 -13.89 -7.40
CA THR A 335 -15.14 -14.03 -8.85
C THR A 335 -13.78 -14.61 -9.20
N ILE A 336 -13.77 -15.65 -10.05
CA ILE A 336 -12.55 -16.20 -10.65
C ILE A 336 -12.33 -15.47 -11.98
N ASN A 337 -11.18 -14.81 -12.12
CA ASN A 337 -10.85 -14.02 -13.30
C ASN A 337 -10.14 -14.87 -14.35
N PRO A 338 -10.58 -14.87 -15.62
CA PRO A 338 -9.95 -15.65 -16.66
C PRO A 338 -8.47 -15.28 -16.89
N GLN A 339 -8.07 -14.02 -16.67
CA GLN A 339 -6.67 -13.60 -16.79
C GLN A 339 -5.79 -14.31 -15.75
N THR A 340 -6.26 -14.38 -14.50
CA THR A 340 -5.56 -15.07 -13.40
C THR A 340 -5.49 -16.57 -13.67
N THR A 341 -6.59 -17.18 -14.09
CA THR A 341 -6.63 -18.61 -14.42
C THR A 341 -5.68 -18.95 -15.58
N GLU A 342 -5.66 -18.15 -16.65
CA GLU A 342 -4.75 -18.34 -17.78
C GLU A 342 -3.28 -18.18 -17.35
N PHE A 343 -2.97 -17.14 -16.58
CA PHE A 343 -1.63 -16.92 -16.01
C PHE A 343 -1.19 -18.11 -15.14
N CYS A 344 -2.03 -18.57 -14.22
CA CYS A 344 -1.72 -19.70 -13.36
C CYS A 344 -1.51 -21.00 -14.15
N ALA A 345 -2.35 -21.25 -15.16
CA ALA A 345 -2.21 -22.41 -16.04
C ALA A 345 -0.91 -22.35 -16.87
N GLN A 346 -0.54 -21.16 -17.35
CA GLN A 346 0.68 -20.95 -18.13
C GLN A 346 1.95 -21.20 -17.31
N PHE A 347 1.97 -20.79 -16.04
CA PHE A 347 3.17 -20.85 -15.19
C PHE A 347 3.18 -22.01 -14.19
N GLY A 348 2.14 -22.85 -14.16
CA GLY A 348 2.00 -23.93 -13.18
C GLY A 348 1.83 -23.41 -11.74
N LEU A 349 1.15 -22.27 -11.58
CA LEU A 349 0.88 -21.64 -10.28
C LEU A 349 -0.51 -21.99 -9.78
N THR A 350 -0.73 -21.80 -8.48
CA THR A 350 -2.05 -21.97 -7.86
C THR A 350 -2.95 -20.78 -8.19
N ASP A 351 -4.12 -21.00 -8.79
CA ASP A 351 -5.15 -19.96 -8.87
C ASP A 351 -5.74 -19.78 -7.47
N ILE A 352 -5.42 -18.64 -6.85
CA ILE A 352 -5.78 -18.39 -5.46
C ILE A 352 -7.30 -18.23 -5.30
N ASN A 353 -7.96 -17.62 -6.29
CA ASN A 353 -9.40 -17.41 -6.24
C ASN A 353 -10.17 -18.72 -6.43
N ASP A 354 -9.68 -19.60 -7.31
CA ASP A 354 -10.21 -20.96 -7.44
C ASP A 354 -9.99 -21.78 -6.16
N ARG A 355 -8.79 -21.72 -5.57
CA ARG A 355 -8.48 -22.43 -4.32
C ARG A 355 -9.37 -21.98 -3.14
N ILE A 356 -9.66 -20.68 -3.04
CA ILE A 356 -10.59 -20.13 -2.04
C ILE A 356 -12.00 -20.72 -2.23
N GLN A 357 -12.46 -20.83 -3.48
CA GLN A 357 -13.77 -21.39 -3.78
C GLN A 357 -13.86 -22.86 -3.38
N GLN A 358 -12.86 -23.67 -3.75
CA GLN A 358 -12.78 -25.09 -3.36
C GLN A 358 -12.84 -25.29 -1.84
N VAL A 359 -12.07 -24.51 -1.08
CA VAL A 359 -12.04 -24.61 0.39
C VAL A 359 -13.42 -24.26 1.01
N LYS A 360 -14.15 -23.30 0.43
CA LYS A 360 -15.51 -22.96 0.86
C LYS A 360 -16.48 -24.10 0.60
N GLU A 361 -16.37 -24.76 -0.56
CA GLU A 361 -17.20 -25.90 -0.94
C GLU A 361 -16.89 -27.13 -0.05
N GLU A 362 -15.60 -27.45 0.18
CA GLU A 362 -15.16 -28.53 1.08
C GLU A 362 -15.65 -28.33 2.52
N GLY A 363 -15.58 -27.10 3.04
CA GLY A 363 -16.05 -26.76 4.38
C GLY A 363 -17.58 -26.88 4.53
N SER A 364 -18.34 -26.54 3.49
CA SER A 364 -19.80 -26.70 3.48
C SER A 364 -20.22 -28.16 3.45
N VAL A 365 -19.51 -29.01 2.70
CA VAL A 365 -19.78 -30.45 2.63
C VAL A 365 -19.48 -31.15 3.96
N ARG A 366 -18.50 -30.69 4.74
CA ARG A 366 -18.17 -31.27 6.04
C ARG A 366 -19.20 -30.95 7.14
N GLY A 367 -19.86 -29.80 7.05
CA GLY A 367 -20.92 -29.39 7.99
C GLY A 367 -22.22 -30.19 7.85
N GLU A 368 -22.52 -30.76 6.68
CA GLU A 368 -23.74 -31.56 6.47
C GLU A 368 -23.66 -32.96 7.09
N TYR A 369 -22.48 -33.47 7.43
CA TYR A 369 -22.31 -34.79 8.06
C TYR A 369 -22.21 -34.74 9.59
N GLU A 370 -22.03 -33.56 10.19
CA GLU A 370 -21.91 -33.40 11.65
C GLU A 370 -23.26 -33.07 12.33
N GLU A 371 -24.32 -32.77 11.57
CA GLU A 371 -25.66 -32.48 12.12
C GLU A 371 -26.48 -33.73 12.49
N GLU A 372 -26.03 -34.95 12.19
CA GLU A 372 -26.78 -36.19 12.50
C GLU A 372 -26.31 -36.96 13.76
N GLU A 373 -25.20 -36.56 14.42
CA GLU A 373 -24.64 -37.34 15.55
C GLU A 373 -24.74 -36.70 16.95
N GLU A 374 -25.26 -35.47 17.12
CA GLU A 374 -25.33 -34.80 18.44
C GLU A 374 -26.70 -34.87 19.17
N GLU A 375 -27.55 -35.85 18.86
CA GLU A 375 -28.82 -36.09 19.58
C GLU A 375 -28.77 -37.34 20.49
N MET A 376 -27.66 -37.60 21.18
CA MET A 376 -27.65 -38.50 22.35
C MET A 376 -26.32 -38.41 23.12
N ASP A 377 -26.28 -37.66 24.22
CA ASP A 377 -26.02 -38.18 25.59
C ASP A 377 -25.52 -37.09 26.56
N SER A 378 -25.90 -37.28 27.82
CA SER A 378 -25.33 -36.74 29.05
C SER A 378 -25.84 -35.39 29.60
N SER A 379 -26.74 -35.58 30.58
CA SER A 379 -27.26 -34.66 31.56
C SER A 379 -26.23 -34.20 32.62
N GLY A 380 -26.34 -32.92 33.01
CA GLY A 380 -26.30 -32.48 34.41
C GLY A 380 -24.96 -32.01 35.02
N SER A 381 -24.75 -30.69 35.08
CA SER A 381 -24.47 -29.99 36.34
C SER A 381 -24.71 -28.49 36.17
N ALA A 382 -25.56 -27.92 37.03
CA ALA A 382 -25.91 -26.51 37.06
C ALA A 382 -25.17 -25.83 38.21
N GLU A 383 -24.28 -24.89 37.91
CA GLU A 383 -23.80 -23.83 38.82
C GLU A 383 -23.41 -22.60 37.98
N GLU A 384 -24.18 -21.52 38.20
CA GLU A 384 -24.05 -20.08 37.94
C GLU A 384 -23.51 -19.45 36.61
N PRO A 385 -24.23 -18.45 36.06
CA PRO A 385 -23.81 -17.66 34.90
C PRO A 385 -22.84 -16.53 35.31
N SER A 386 -21.65 -16.52 34.73
CA SER A 386 -20.78 -15.34 34.77
C SER A 386 -21.38 -14.24 33.89
N GLU A 387 -21.86 -13.17 34.51
CA GLU A 387 -22.23 -11.93 33.85
C GLU A 387 -21.01 -11.29 33.17
N TYR A 388 -20.92 -11.43 31.85
CA TYR A 388 -20.24 -10.45 31.01
C TYR A 388 -21.18 -10.10 29.84
N ASN A 389 -22.15 -9.23 30.12
CA ASN A 389 -22.76 -8.42 29.09
C ASN A 389 -21.68 -7.48 28.54
N THR A 390 -21.11 -7.80 27.39
CA THR A 390 -20.40 -6.81 26.58
C THR A 390 -21.35 -6.30 25.51
N ASP A 391 -22.40 -5.61 25.97
CA ASP A 391 -23.03 -4.57 25.16
C ASP A 391 -22.03 -3.43 25.07
N ASN A 392 -21.33 -3.34 23.95
CA ASN A 392 -20.54 -2.16 23.60
C ASN A 392 -20.97 -1.65 22.22
N SER A 393 -22.29 -1.51 22.07
CA SER A 393 -22.94 -0.71 21.04
C SER A 393 -22.79 0.77 21.38
N GLY A 394 -21.58 1.33 21.22
CA GLY A 394 -21.41 2.76 21.53
C GLY A 394 -20.01 3.37 21.51
N LEU A 395 -18.99 2.77 20.91
CA LEU A 395 -17.66 3.41 20.83
C LEU A 395 -17.12 3.48 19.39
N SER A 396 -16.83 4.72 19.00
CA SER A 396 -16.32 5.26 17.72
C SER A 396 -15.67 4.29 16.74
N SER A 397 -16.20 4.30 15.52
CA SER A 397 -15.84 3.50 14.36
C SER A 397 -14.60 3.99 13.59
N ILE A 398 -13.61 4.58 14.25
CA ILE A 398 -12.49 5.25 13.57
C ILE A 398 -11.41 4.22 13.18
N ASN A 399 -11.06 4.16 11.89
CA ASN A 399 -9.95 3.39 11.38
C ASN A 399 -8.64 4.15 11.67
N PRO A 400 -7.66 3.60 12.41
CA PRO A 400 -6.45 4.34 12.76
C PRO A 400 -5.61 4.71 11.54
N ASP A 401 -5.72 4.00 10.43
CA ASP A 401 -4.96 4.30 9.20
C ASP A 401 -5.68 5.33 8.29
N GLU A 402 -6.84 5.84 8.72
CA GLU A 402 -7.58 6.86 8.00
C GLU A 402 -6.97 8.25 8.29
N ILE A 403 -6.28 8.81 7.30
CA ILE A 403 -5.96 10.23 7.29
C ILE A 403 -7.27 10.97 7.00
N MET A 404 -7.78 11.71 7.99
CA MET A 404 -8.98 12.53 7.81
C MET A 404 -8.77 13.43 6.60
N LEU A 405 -9.75 13.42 5.69
CA LEU A 405 -9.80 14.40 4.62
C LEU A 405 -10.02 15.75 5.29
N ASP A 406 -8.96 16.55 5.41
CA ASP A 406 -9.08 17.94 5.85
C ASP A 406 -10.08 18.65 4.91
N ASP A 407 -11.28 18.95 5.43
CA ASP A 407 -12.13 20.03 4.91
C ASP A 407 -11.49 21.34 5.37
N GLU A 408 -10.46 21.80 4.65
CA GLU A 408 -10.01 23.18 4.78
C GLU A 408 -11.04 24.07 4.06
N GLY A 409 -11.75 24.84 4.88
CA GLY A 409 -13.01 25.50 4.55
C GLY A 409 -13.02 26.40 3.31
N GLY A 410 -14.18 26.37 2.66
CA GLY A 410 -14.60 27.29 1.62
C GLY A 410 -16.06 27.04 1.31
N ASP A 411 -16.95 27.71 2.05
CA ASP A 411 -18.36 27.85 1.70
C ASP A 411 -18.47 28.48 0.32
N GLU A 412 -18.94 27.75 -0.69
CA GLU A 412 -19.76 28.31 -1.78
C GLU A 412 -20.82 27.28 -2.24
N ASP A 413 -22.08 27.71 -2.16
CA ASP A 413 -23.30 26.96 -2.44
C ASP A 413 -23.31 26.23 -3.80
N LEU A 414 -23.34 24.89 -3.78
CA LEU A 414 -23.76 24.10 -4.93
C LEU A 414 -25.29 23.96 -4.94
N SER A 415 -25.97 24.99 -5.44
CA SER A 415 -27.38 24.90 -5.81
C SER A 415 -27.53 24.10 -7.11
N THR A 416 -28.32 23.04 -7.03
CA THR A 416 -28.75 22.18 -8.14
C THR A 416 -29.52 22.97 -9.20
N CYS A 417 -29.15 22.85 -10.48
CA CYS A 417 -30.11 22.96 -11.59
C CYS A 417 -29.61 22.23 -12.85
N SER A 418 -30.44 21.30 -13.31
CA SER A 418 -30.34 20.61 -14.60
C SER A 418 -30.96 21.46 -15.70
N VAL A 419 -30.21 21.86 -16.73
CA VAL A 419 -30.73 22.13 -18.10
C VAL A 419 -29.60 21.95 -19.14
N ASP A 420 -29.94 21.35 -20.28
CA ASP A 420 -29.13 21.05 -21.48
C ASP A 420 -28.36 22.23 -22.11
N PRO A 421 -27.33 21.97 -22.96
CA PRO A 421 -26.37 22.98 -23.41
C PRO A 421 -26.81 23.73 -24.68
N SER A 422 -26.38 24.98 -24.80
CA SER A 422 -26.15 25.65 -26.09
C SER A 422 -24.90 26.54 -25.99
N PRO A 423 -24.16 26.70 -27.11
CA PRO A 423 -22.78 27.15 -27.09
C PRO A 423 -22.72 28.67 -27.18
N ASP A 424 -21.88 29.28 -26.35
CA ASP A 424 -20.89 30.29 -26.76
C ASP A 424 -20.22 30.90 -25.53
N HIS A 425 -18.90 31.03 -25.63
CA HIS A 425 -17.92 31.61 -24.69
C HIS A 425 -17.32 30.67 -23.61
N PRO A 426 -15.99 30.44 -23.64
CA PRO A 426 -15.30 29.74 -22.58
C PRO A 426 -15.09 30.66 -21.36
N PRO A 427 -15.26 30.19 -20.12
CA PRO A 427 -14.82 30.93 -18.95
C PRO A 427 -13.29 30.87 -18.83
N GLU A 428 -12.66 32.03 -18.73
CA GLU A 428 -11.22 32.17 -18.50
C GLU A 428 -10.85 31.67 -17.10
N PHE A 429 -10.24 30.49 -17.03
CA PHE A 429 -9.52 30.02 -15.85
C PHE A 429 -8.15 30.69 -15.78
N SER A 430 -8.02 31.74 -14.97
CA SER A 430 -6.72 32.31 -14.58
C SER A 430 -6.04 31.39 -13.58
N ALA A 431 -5.45 30.30 -14.06
CA ALA A 431 -4.54 29.49 -13.27
C ALA A 431 -3.13 30.10 -13.36
N SER A 432 -2.64 30.63 -12.25
CA SER A 432 -1.23 31.00 -12.07
C SER A 432 -0.38 29.72 -12.10
N PHE A 433 0.09 29.36 -13.29
CA PHE A 433 0.95 28.19 -13.57
C PHE A 433 2.44 28.59 -13.50
N SER A 434 2.93 29.02 -12.34
CA SER A 434 4.33 29.42 -12.21
C SER A 434 5.31 28.28 -11.85
N ASP A 435 4.88 27.06 -11.49
CA ASP A 435 5.80 26.11 -10.86
C ASP A 435 5.76 24.64 -11.33
N ILE A 436 5.33 24.36 -12.57
CA ILE A 436 5.69 23.08 -13.21
C ILE A 436 7.09 23.22 -13.79
N ARG A 437 8.09 23.01 -12.93
CA ARG A 437 9.50 23.02 -13.33
C ARG A 437 9.80 21.74 -14.12
N ILE A 438 9.84 21.86 -15.45
CA ILE A 438 10.64 20.97 -16.29
C ILE A 438 12.10 21.29 -15.94
N MET A 439 12.66 20.54 -14.99
CA MET A 439 14.02 20.74 -14.50
C MET A 439 15.02 20.25 -15.56
N PRO A 440 15.97 21.09 -16.02
CA PRO A 440 17.14 20.59 -16.71
C PRO A 440 18.10 19.91 -15.70
N ASP A 441 19.01 19.07 -16.20
CA ASP A 441 20.04 18.35 -15.45
C ASP A 441 20.87 19.28 -14.54
N SER A 442 20.42 19.48 -13.30
CA SER A 442 21.27 19.90 -12.19
C SER A 442 20.62 19.51 -10.85
N MET A 443 20.66 18.21 -10.52
CA MET A 443 20.68 17.78 -9.13
C MET A 443 22.06 18.10 -8.56
N ALA A 444 22.32 19.36 -8.25
CA ALA A 444 23.36 19.74 -7.31
C ALA A 444 22.67 20.11 -6.00
N VAL A 445 22.59 19.13 -5.09
CA VAL A 445 22.39 19.44 -3.67
C VAL A 445 23.71 20.08 -3.21
N SER A 446 23.65 21.34 -2.79
CA SER A 446 24.82 22.03 -2.23
C SER A 446 25.38 21.22 -1.07
N SER A 447 26.68 20.93 -1.11
CA SER A 447 27.40 20.10 -0.13
C SER A 447 27.60 20.78 1.24
N ASP A 448 27.01 21.95 1.48
CA ASP A 448 27.37 22.82 2.62
C ASP A 448 26.43 22.73 3.84
N ASP A 449 25.38 21.91 3.82
CA ASP A 449 24.49 21.72 4.99
C ASP A 449 24.68 20.36 5.71
N ALA A 450 25.71 19.59 5.36
CA ALA A 450 26.00 18.26 5.93
C ALA A 450 27.24 18.23 6.85
N MET A 451 27.53 19.34 7.54
CA MET A 451 28.63 19.40 8.52
C MET A 451 28.16 20.01 9.84
N ASP A 452 27.40 19.24 10.62
CA ASP A 452 27.45 19.38 12.08
C ASP A 452 27.05 18.07 12.77
N SER A 453 28.07 17.33 13.22
CA SER A 453 28.10 16.36 14.33
C SER A 453 29.11 15.25 14.06
N THR A 454 30.40 15.58 14.11
CA THR A 454 31.41 14.58 14.44
C THR A 454 31.79 14.72 15.91
N ASN A 455 31.51 13.64 16.65
CA ASN A 455 32.41 13.06 17.65
C ASN A 455 32.78 13.93 18.87
N GLU A 456 31.98 13.84 19.94
CA GLU A 456 32.50 13.78 21.31
C GLU A 456 31.70 12.76 22.13
N GLU A 457 32.40 12.08 23.04
CA GLU A 457 31.90 11.14 24.07
C GLU A 457 31.72 9.66 23.70
N LEU A 458 32.77 9.03 23.19
CA LEU A 458 33.12 7.66 23.60
C LEU A 458 34.65 7.57 23.61
N GLU A 459 35.28 7.77 24.78
CA GLU A 459 36.58 7.18 25.21
C GLU A 459 37.04 7.80 26.54
N LYS A 460 36.74 7.10 27.65
CA LYS A 460 37.44 7.05 28.95
C LYS A 460 36.51 6.23 29.85
N SER A 461 36.86 5.06 30.37
CA SER A 461 38.13 4.65 30.95
C SER A 461 38.07 3.15 31.24
N GLY A 462 39.17 2.43 30.99
CA GLY A 462 39.41 1.14 31.62
C GLY A 462 40.83 1.09 32.16
N VAL A 463 41.01 1.10 33.49
CA VAL A 463 42.13 0.45 34.19
C VAL A 463 41.70 0.11 35.63
N ASN A 464 41.90 -1.16 35.99
CA ASN A 464 41.75 -1.79 37.31
C ASN A 464 42.63 -1.17 38.42
N LYS A 465 42.12 -1.17 39.67
CA LYS A 465 42.89 -1.51 40.88
C LYS A 465 41.97 -1.83 42.07
N GLN A 466 42.15 -3.02 42.65
CA GLN A 466 41.61 -3.48 43.93
C GLN A 466 42.29 -2.77 45.11
N VAL A 467 41.54 -2.44 46.18
CA VAL A 467 41.94 -2.54 47.61
C VAL A 467 40.66 -2.65 48.48
N GLU A 468 40.74 -3.47 49.52
CA GLU A 468 39.71 -3.86 50.50
C GLU A 468 39.36 -2.82 51.60
N GLU A 469 38.31 -3.18 52.33
CA GLU A 469 38.03 -2.99 53.77
C GLU A 469 37.10 -1.85 54.29
N LYS A 470 36.07 -2.34 55.01
CA LYS A 470 35.51 -1.92 56.31
C LYS A 470 34.23 -1.06 56.40
N SER A 471 33.18 -1.79 56.81
CA SER A 471 31.98 -1.51 57.61
C SER A 471 31.88 -0.23 58.47
N LEU A 472 30.67 0.35 58.60
CA LEU A 472 29.72 0.13 59.71
C LEU A 472 28.48 1.07 59.66
N ASN A 473 27.37 0.52 60.18
CA ASN A 473 26.15 1.12 60.79
C ASN A 473 25.05 1.70 59.88
N GLU A 474 23.92 1.00 59.68
CA GLU A 474 22.73 0.81 60.56
C GLU A 474 21.79 2.04 60.58
N ARG A 475 20.69 2.08 59.79
CA ARG A 475 19.30 1.55 60.01
C ARG A 475 18.49 2.32 61.08
N PRO A 476 17.14 2.29 61.10
CA PRO A 476 16.12 1.97 60.07
C PRO A 476 14.90 2.94 60.10
N LEU A 477 13.84 2.69 59.30
CA LEU A 477 12.46 2.55 59.82
C LEU A 477 11.45 2.09 58.73
N LYS A 478 10.98 0.84 58.94
CA LYS A 478 9.64 0.27 58.78
C LYS A 478 8.88 0.29 57.43
N ARG A 479 8.83 -0.92 56.86
CA ARG A 479 7.70 -1.52 56.13
C ARG A 479 6.40 -1.48 56.94
N VAL A 480 5.29 -1.24 56.24
CA VAL A 480 4.04 -2.00 56.41
C VAL A 480 3.68 -2.52 55.02
N GLY A 481 3.46 -3.83 54.92
CA GLY A 481 2.97 -4.48 53.72
C GLY A 481 1.45 -4.55 53.69
N GLY A 482 0.91 -4.61 52.49
CA GLY A 482 -0.43 -5.07 52.16
C GLY A 482 -0.38 -5.57 50.72
N SER A 483 -0.66 -6.85 50.51
CA SER A 483 -0.68 -7.49 49.21
C SER A 483 -1.97 -7.17 48.47
N GLU A 484 -1.88 -6.81 47.19
CA GLU A 484 -2.95 -7.05 46.22
C GLU A 484 -2.35 -7.63 44.94
N ASN A 485 -2.80 -8.84 44.60
CA ASN A 485 -2.65 -9.43 43.28
C ASN A 485 -3.53 -8.64 42.30
N GLY A 486 -2.92 -7.99 41.31
CA GLY A 486 -3.61 -7.29 40.24
C GLY A 486 -3.01 -7.70 38.90
N ASN A 487 -3.69 -8.62 38.24
CA ASN A 487 -3.43 -9.15 36.90
C ASN A 487 -3.33 -8.01 35.86
N SER A 488 -2.12 -7.54 35.52
CA SER A 488 -1.95 -6.53 34.47
C SER A 488 -1.91 -7.21 33.10
N GLY A 489 -3.10 -7.47 32.57
CA GLY A 489 -3.30 -7.76 31.15
C GLY A 489 -2.62 -6.68 30.31
N ILE A 490 -1.80 -7.09 29.35
CA ILE A 490 -1.14 -6.22 28.39
C ILE A 490 -2.24 -5.51 27.58
N LYS A 491 -2.54 -4.26 27.94
CA LYS A 491 -3.40 -3.39 27.14
C LYS A 491 -2.64 -3.00 25.88
N ILE A 492 -3.00 -3.61 24.76
CA ILE A 492 -2.61 -3.15 23.42
C ILE A 492 -3.16 -1.73 23.25
N LYS A 493 -2.28 -0.72 23.29
CA LYS A 493 -2.63 0.67 23.00
C LYS A 493 -2.98 0.80 21.52
N ARG A 494 -4.16 1.34 21.23
CA ARG A 494 -4.64 1.68 19.89
C ARG A 494 -3.72 2.73 19.26
N ARG A 495 -3.29 2.52 18.00
CA ARG A 495 -2.65 3.57 17.20
C ARG A 495 -3.65 4.74 17.01
N ASN A 496 -3.14 5.96 17.05
CA ASN A 496 -3.83 7.20 16.66
C ASN A 496 -4.99 7.73 17.52
N GLN A 497 -5.27 7.13 18.70
CA GLN A 497 -6.34 7.64 19.58
C GLN A 497 -5.98 8.94 20.32
N ALA A 498 -4.70 9.20 20.61
CA ALA A 498 -4.28 10.37 21.40
C ALA A 498 -4.24 11.68 20.60
N ILE A 499 -4.27 11.61 19.26
CA ILE A 499 -4.15 12.77 18.36
C ILE A 499 -5.49 13.50 18.21
N TYR A 500 -6.62 12.81 18.38
CA TYR A 500 -7.96 13.35 18.11
C TYR A 500 -8.83 13.54 19.36
N ALA A 501 -8.28 13.38 20.57
CA ALA A 501 -9.01 13.64 21.82
C ALA A 501 -8.72 15.04 22.40
N ALA A 502 -7.76 15.78 21.83
CA ALA A 502 -7.26 17.03 22.40
C ALA A 502 -7.92 18.30 21.80
N GLU A 503 -8.81 18.18 20.81
CA GLU A 503 -9.48 19.32 20.19
C GLU A 503 -10.89 19.59 20.73
N ASP A 504 -11.44 18.73 21.58
CA ASP A 504 -12.79 18.89 22.16
C ASP A 504 -12.83 19.69 23.48
N GLU A 505 -11.70 20.15 24.03
CA GLU A 505 -11.69 20.89 25.32
C GLU A 505 -11.58 22.42 25.21
N ASP A 506 -11.40 23.01 24.02
CA ASP A 506 -11.23 24.46 23.87
C ASP A 506 -12.45 25.23 23.30
N GLU A 507 -13.60 24.58 23.06
CA GLU A 507 -14.89 25.25 22.74
C GLU A 507 -15.92 25.20 23.89
N ALA A 508 -15.45 25.29 25.13
CA ALA A 508 -16.33 25.55 26.27
C ALA A 508 -15.75 26.61 27.20
N LYS A 509 -15.77 27.88 26.76
CA LYS A 509 -15.91 29.05 27.64
C LYS A 509 -16.30 30.34 26.93
#